data_AF-A0AAV3BEX0-F1
#
_entry.id   AF-A0AAV3BEX0-F1
#
_cell.length_a   1.000
_cell.length_b   1.000
_cell.length_c   1.000
_cell.angle_alpha   90.00
_cell.angle_beta   90.00
_cell.angle_gamma   90.00
#
_symmetry.space_group_name_H-M   'P 1'
#
loop_
_entity.id
_entity.type
_entity.pdbx_description
1 polymer ?
#
loop_
_entity_poly.entity_id
_entity_poly.type
_entity_poly.pdbx_seq_one_letter_code
_entity_poly.pdbx_strand_id
1 'polypeptide(L)' 'MSTLEKLVSAYCHTSLDFVASTVAFMESQKKNIDVDKIEAKLSVDERHFFRKRLTYYRDIYRPL' A
#
# COMPACT_ATOMS: atom_id res chain seq x y z
N MET A 1 4.06 -18.97 14.57
CA MET A 1 3.01 -18.65 13.59
C MET A 1 2.51 -19.93 12.94
N SER A 2 1.23 -20.22 13.09
CA SER A 2 0.52 -21.30 12.41
C SER A 2 0.43 -21.05 10.90
N THR A 3 0.16 -22.11 10.13
CA THR A 3 -0.01 -22.04 8.67
C THR A 3 -1.13 -21.09 8.24
N LEU A 4 -2.20 -21.00 9.02
CA LEU A 4 -3.32 -20.09 8.76
C LEU A 4 -2.92 -18.62 8.91
N GLU A 5 -2.16 -18.28 9.95
CA GLU A 5 -1.66 -16.91 10.18
C GLU A 5 -0.74 -16.45 9.04
N LYS A 6 0.10 -17.35 8.51
CA LYS A 6 0.95 -17.05 7.35
C LYS A 6 0.13 -16.77 6.09
N LEU A 7 -0.94 -17.53 5.88
CA LEU A 7 -1.80 -17.40 4.71
C LEU A 7 -2.66 -16.13 4.77
N VAL A 8 -3.22 -15.83 5.95
CA VAL A 8 -3.95 -14.57 6.21
C VAL A 8 -3.01 -13.37 6.07
N SER A 9 -1.78 -13.44 6.60
CA SER A 9 -0.78 -12.38 6.44
C SER A 9 -0.38 -12.16 4.98
N ALA A 10 -0.14 -13.24 4.21
CA ALA A 10 0.17 -13.13 2.79
C ALA A 10 -0.99 -12.49 1.99
N TYR A 11 -2.23 -12.84 2.31
CA TYR A 11 -3.41 -12.25 1.67
C TYR A 11 -3.60 -10.77 2.05
N CYS A 12 -3.44 -10.40 3.33
CA CYS A 12 -3.44 -9.01 3.78
C CYS A 12 -2.31 -8.18 3.14
N HIS A 13 -1.12 -8.76 2.97
CA HIS A 13 -0.04 -8.06 2.29
C HIS A 13 -0.33 -7.87 0.80
N THR A 14 -1.03 -8.82 0.16
CA THR A 14 -1.45 -8.70 -1.24
C THR A 14 -2.50 -7.60 -1.41
N SER A 15 -3.45 -7.48 -0.48
CA SER A 15 -4.44 -6.39 -0.52
C SER A 15 -3.80 -5.03 -0.24
N LEU A 16 -2.85 -4.94 0.69
CA LEU A 16 -2.09 -3.71 0.95
C LEU A 16 -1.21 -3.30 -0.22
N ASP A 17 -0.61 -4.27 -0.92
CA ASP A 17 0.17 -4.02 -2.12
C ASP A 17 -0.70 -3.44 -3.25
N PHE A 18 -1.91 -3.99 -3.41
CA PHE A 18 -2.90 -3.48 -4.35
C PHE A 18 -3.33 -2.04 -4.00
N VAL A 19 -3.60 -1.74 -2.73
CA VAL A 19 -3.92 -0.38 -2.29
C VAL A 19 -2.76 0.57 -2.56
N ALA A 20 -1.52 0.17 -2.27
CA ALA A 20 -0.33 0.99 -2.51
C ALA A 20 -0.15 1.32 -4.00
N SER A 21 -0.33 0.34 -4.89
CA SER A 21 -0.24 0.56 -6.34
C SER A 21 -1.35 1.48 -6.86
N THR A 22 -2.58 1.31 -6.36
CA THR A 22 -3.73 2.13 -6.75
C THR A 22 -3.55 3.58 -6.30
N VAL A 23 -3.07 3.81 -5.08
CA VAL A 23 -2.79 5.16 -4.57
C VAL A 23 -1.74 5.85 -5.44
N ALA A 24 -0.59 5.22 -5.68
CA ALA A 24 0.46 5.80 -6.51
C ALA A 24 -0.01 6.08 -7.95
N PHE A 25 -0.82 5.19 -8.52
CA PHE A 25 -1.40 5.40 -9.86
C PHE A 25 -2.36 6.59 -9.87
N MET A 26 -3.23 6.72 -8.87
CA MET A 26 -4.15 7.85 -8.80
C MET A 26 -3.44 9.19 -8.53
N GLU A 27 -2.34 9.17 -7.76
CA GLU A 27 -1.45 10.33 -7.60
C GLU A 27 -0.81 10.76 -8.93
N SER A 28 -0.37 9.82 -9.76
CA SER A 28 0.19 10.13 -11.08
C SER A 28 -0.85 10.73 -12.03
N GLN A 29 -2.12 10.35 -11.86
CA GLN A 29 -3.28 10.94 -12.54
C GLN A 29 -3.72 12.30 -11.95
N LYS A 30 -2.95 12.87 -11.01
CA LYS A 30 -3.27 14.12 -10.28
C LYS A 30 -4.62 14.09 -9.55
N LYS A 31 -5.11 12.90 -9.19
CA LYS A 31 -6.30 12.77 -8.34
C LYS A 31 -5.89 13.00 -6.89
N ASN A 32 -6.66 13.80 -6.17
CA ASN A 32 -6.37 14.13 -4.79
C ASN A 32 -6.75 12.93 -3.90
N ILE A 33 -5.74 12.22 -3.39
CA ILE A 33 -5.93 11.12 -2.43
C ILE A 33 -5.35 11.52 -1.08
N ASP A 34 -6.16 11.31 -0.05
CA ASP A 34 -5.76 11.49 1.33
C ASP A 34 -5.11 10.19 1.84
N VAL A 35 -3.79 10.10 1.69
CA VAL A 35 -2.99 8.95 2.12
C VAL A 35 -3.02 8.79 3.64
N ASP A 36 -3.10 9.90 4.38
CA ASP A 36 -3.12 9.89 5.84
C ASP A 36 -4.39 9.21 6.38
N LYS A 37 -5.54 9.39 5.72
CA LYS A 37 -6.77 8.65 6.04
C LYS A 37 -6.67 7.14 5.79
N ILE A 38 -5.85 6.73 4.83
CA ILE A 38 -5.61 5.30 4.55
C ILE A 38 -4.70 4.74 5.64
N GLU A 39 -3.60 5.42 5.94
CA GLU A 39 -2.65 5.01 6.99
C GLU A 39 -3.27 4.95 8.38
N ALA A 40 -4.23 5.84 8.69
CA ALA A 40 -4.95 5.84 9.97
C ALA A 40 -5.74 4.54 10.23
N LYS A 41 -6.13 3.81 9.18
CA LYS A 41 -6.86 2.53 9.27
C LYS A 41 -5.94 1.32 9.41
N LEU A 42 -4.63 1.50 9.22
CA LEU A 42 -3.65 0.43 9.21
C LEU A 42 -2.97 0.28 10.57
N SER A 43 -2.63 -0.95 10.94
CA SER A 43 -1.73 -1.22 12.06
C SER A 43 -0.30 -0.74 11.76
N VAL A 44 0.57 -0.68 12.78
CA VAL A 44 1.93 -0.15 12.63
C VAL A 44 2.75 -0.95 11.60
N ASP A 45 2.66 -2.28 11.62
CA ASP A 45 3.37 -3.15 10.69
C ASP A 45 2.85 -3.01 9.25
N GLU A 46 1.53 -2.93 9.10
CA GLU A 46 0.88 -2.72 7.81
C GLU A 46 1.22 -1.35 7.21
N ARG A 47 1.32 -0.29 8.03
CA ARG A 47 1.79 1.03 7.58
C ARG A 47 3.20 0.97 7.05
N HIS A 48 4.10 0.27 7.74
CA HIS A 48 5.49 0.16 7.30
C HIS A 48 5.57 -0.55 5.94
N PHE A 49 4.83 -1.66 5.78
CA PHE A 49 4.74 -2.37 4.51
C PHE A 49 4.12 -1.49 3.41
N PHE A 50 2.99 -0.86 3.69
CA PHE A 50 2.27 0.02 2.77
C PHE A 50 3.14 1.17 2.26
N ARG A 51 3.83 1.90 3.16
CA ARG A 51 4.73 3.01 2.78
C ARG A 51 5.87 2.57 1.89
N LYS A 52 6.47 1.41 2.18
CA LYS A 52 7.55 0.84 1.36
C LYS A 52 7.07 0.54 -0.05
N ARG A 53 5.90 -0.07 -0.19
CA ARG A 53 5.31 -0.39 -1.51
C ARG A 53 4.80 0.85 -2.23
N LEU A 54 4.20 1.80 -1.53
CA LEU A 54 3.75 3.07 -2.09
C LEU A 54 4.92 3.85 -2.70
N THR A 55 6.06 3.91 -2.00
CA THR A 55 7.29 4.54 -2.51
C THR A 55 7.78 3.87 -3.79
N TYR A 56 7.76 2.54 -3.84
CA TYR A 56 8.12 1.77 -5.02
C TYR A 56 7.23 2.10 -6.23
N TYR A 57 5.91 2.14 -6.06
CA TYR A 57 5.00 2.46 -7.16
C TYR A 57 5.02 3.93 -7.58
N ARG A 58 5.26 4.87 -6.64
CA ARG A 58 5.47 6.28 -6.96
C ARG A 58 6.66 6.49 -7.88
N ASP A 59 7.73 5.71 -7.70
CA ASP A 59 8.90 5.75 -8.58
C ASP A 59 8.56 5.21 -9.98
N ILE A 60 7.79 4.12 -10.07
CA ILE A 60 7.32 3.55 -11.35
C ILE A 60 6.42 4.53 -12.12
N TYR A 61 5.48 5.18 -11.42
CA TYR A 61 4.52 6.09 -12.04
C TYR A 61 5.02 7.54 -12.13
N ARG A 62 6.29 7.81 -11.78
CA ARG A 62 6.87 9.13 -11.93
C ARG A 62 6.85 9.51 -13.42
N PRO A 63 6.24 10.65 -13.79
CA PRO A 63 6.29 11.11 -15.18
C PRO A 63 7.75 11.41 -15.56
N LEU A 64 8.16 10.93 -16.74
CA LEU A 64 9.46 11.21 -17.36
C LEU A 64 9.66 12.71 -17.59
#